data_AF-A0A0D6LHB0-F1
#
_entry.id   AF-A0A0D6LHB0-F1
#
_cell.length_a   1.000
_cell.length_b   1.000
_cell.length_c   1.000
_cell.angle_alpha   90.00
_cell.angle_beta   90.00
_cell.angle_gamma   90.00
#
_symmetry.space_group_name_H-M   'P 1'
#
loop_
_entity.id
_entity.type
_entity.pdbx_description
1 polymer ?
#
loop_
_entity_poly.entity_id
_entity_poly.type
_entity_poly.pdbx_seq_one_letter_code
_entity_poly.pdbx_strand_id
1 'polypeptide(L)'
;MLVTFMLQFMFAIIGVQLFKGTFFSCNDLSKMTEAECRGEYIHYEDGDPTKPVSKKRVWSNNDFNFDNVGDAMVSLFVVSTFEGWPE
;
A
#
# COMPACT_ATOMS: atom_id res chain seq x y z
N MET A 1 5.65 -14.25 25.01
CA MET A 1 6.10 -13.54 23.78
C MET A 1 6.69 -14.46 22.72
N LEU A 2 7.40 -15.56 23.06
CA LEU A 2 7.98 -16.44 22.03
C LEU A 2 6.92 -17.06 21.09
N VAL A 3 5.82 -17.60 21.65
CA VAL A 3 4.71 -18.17 20.86
C VAL A 3 4.07 -17.12 19.95
N THR A 4 3.82 -15.92 20.45
CA THR A 4 3.23 -14.82 19.66
C THR A 4 4.15 -14.39 18.53
N PHE A 5 5.46 -14.29 18.77
CA PHE A 5 6.43 -14.00 17.70
C PHE A 5 6.51 -15.11 16.65
N MET A 6 6.45 -16.38 17.05
CA MET A 6 6.41 -17.49 16.09
C MET A 6 5.16 -17.45 15.22
N LEU A 7 4.00 -17.16 15.81
CA LEU A 7 2.75 -17.04 15.06
C LEU A 7 2.78 -15.84 14.10
N GLN A 8 3.28 -14.69 14.55
CA GLN A 8 3.49 -13.51 13.71
C GLN A 8 4.41 -13.80 12.53
N PHE A 9 5.50 -14.54 12.76
CA PHE A 9 6.40 -14.95 11.69
C PHE A 9 5.75 -15.90 10.68
N MET A 10 4.95 -16.87 11.14
CA MET A 10 4.18 -17.75 10.25
C MET A 10 3.20 -16.95 9.38
N PHE A 11 2.45 -16.01 9.97
CA PHE A 11 1.55 -15.14 9.22
C PHE A 11 2.28 -14.19 8.28
N ALA A 12 3.45 -13.68 8.65
CA ALA A 12 4.28 -12.86 7.77
C ALA A 12 4.68 -13.65 6.51
N ILE A 13 5.15 -14.90 6.67
CA ILE A 13 5.49 -15.76 5.53
C ILE A 13 4.26 -16.00 4.64
N ILE A 14 3.12 -16.33 5.23
CA ILE A 14 1.87 -16.54 4.48
C ILE A 14 1.48 -15.27 3.72
N GLY A 15 1.52 -14.11 4.39
CA GLY A 15 1.22 -12.82 3.79
C GLY A 15 2.12 -12.49 2.61
N VAL A 16 3.43 -12.75 2.71
CA VAL A 16 4.36 -12.57 1.60
C VAL A 16 4.02 -13.48 0.42
N GLN A 17 3.63 -14.73 0.64
CA GLN A 17 3.27 -15.62 -0.48
C GLN A 17 1.97 -15.19 -1.17
N LEU A 18 1.05 -14.55 -0.46
CA LEU A 18 -0.24 -14.13 -1.00
C LEU A 18 -0.22 -12.73 -1.63
N PHE A 19 0.52 -11.79 -1.02
CA PHE A 19 0.39 -10.35 -1.28
C PHE A 19 1.69 -9.67 -1.74
N LYS A 20 2.75 -10.43 -1.99
CA LYS A 20 3.99 -9.85 -2.52
C LYS A 20 3.74 -9.19 -3.87
N GLY A 21 4.11 -7.92 -3.96
CA GLY A 21 3.97 -7.09 -5.16
C GLY A 21 2.55 -6.63 -5.45
N THR A 22 1.57 -6.91 -4.59
CA THR A 22 0.16 -6.58 -4.88
C THR A 22 -0.26 -5.21 -4.37
N PHE A 23 0.54 -4.57 -3.50
CA PHE A 23 0.17 -3.31 -2.82
C PHE A 23 0.74 -2.06 -3.50
N PHE A 24 1.18 -2.20 -4.75
CA PHE A 24 1.53 -1.06 -5.60
C PHE A 24 0.28 -0.41 -6.18
N SER A 25 0.26 0.92 -6.22
CA SER A 25 -0.84 1.69 -6.78
C SER A 25 -0.33 2.96 -7.47
N CYS A 26 -1.16 3.49 -8.37
CA CYS A 26 -0.96 4.80 -8.95
C CYS A 26 -1.73 5.83 -8.12
N ASN A 27 -1.16 7.03 -7.93
CA ASN A 27 -1.88 8.16 -7.37
C ASN A 27 -3.05 8.66 -8.24
N ASP A 28 -3.15 8.22 -9.50
CA ASP A 28 -4.28 8.37 -10.39
C ASP A 28 -5.08 7.05 -10.45
N LEU A 29 -6.25 7.02 -9.80
CA LEU A 29 -7.12 5.84 -9.71
C LEU A 29 -7.64 5.33 -11.05
N SER A 30 -7.49 6.11 -12.13
CA SER A 30 -7.87 5.65 -13.48
C SER A 30 -6.85 4.68 -14.08
N LYS A 31 -5.66 4.53 -13.48
CA LYS A 31 -4.55 3.69 -13.97
C LYS A 31 -4.28 2.53 -13.01
N MET A 32 -4.28 1.31 -13.55
CA MET A 32 -4.12 0.08 -12.75
C MET A 32 -2.75 -0.57 -12.91
N THR A 33 -1.94 -0.12 -13.86
CA THR A 33 -0.63 -0.71 -14.16
C THR A 33 0.48 0.33 -14.15
N GLU A 34 1.68 -0.08 -13.76
CA GLU A 34 2.88 0.78 -13.76
C GLU A 34 3.17 1.37 -15.16
N ALA A 35 2.92 0.58 -16.21
CA ALA A 35 3.12 1.01 -17.60
C ALA A 35 2.22 2.20 -17.98
N GLU A 36 1.00 2.24 -17.45
CA GLU A 36 0.01 3.30 -17.70
C GLU A 36 0.13 4.47 -16.72
N CYS A 37 0.74 4.27 -15.56
CA CYS A 37 0.95 5.30 -14.54
C CYS A 37 2.12 6.25 -14.91
N ARG A 38 2.00 6.93 -16.05
CA ARG A 38 3.03 7.83 -16.60
C ARG A 38 2.44 9.18 -17.01
N GLY A 39 3.28 10.21 -17.02
CA GLY A 39 2.88 11.58 -17.38
C GLY A 39 2.17 12.31 -16.25
N GLU A 40 1.22 13.18 -16.60
CA GLU A 40 0.45 14.01 -15.64
C GLU A 40 -1.04 13.72 -15.74
N TYR A 41 -1.77 14.01 -14.66
CA TYR A 41 -3.22 13.93 -14.57
C TYR A 41 -3.80 15.16 -13.89
N ILE A 42 -5.08 15.44 -14.17
CA ILE A 42 -5.81 16.54 -13.54
C ILE A 42 -6.33 16.02 -12.20
N HIS A 43 -5.96 16.71 -11.12
CA HIS A 43 -6.45 16.49 -9.78
C HIS A 43 -7.27 17.70 -9.34
N TYR A 44 -8.44 17.45 -8.76
CA TYR A 44 -9.30 18.48 -8.19
C TYR A 44 -9.07 18.49 -6.68
N GLU A 45 -8.49 19.58 -6.16
CA GLU A 45 -8.29 19.72 -4.72
C GLU A 45 -9.65 19.74 -4.00
N ASP A 46 -9.77 18.96 -2.92
CA ASP A 46 -11.00 18.79 -2.14
C ASP A 46 -12.24 18.35 -2.96
N GLY A 47 -12.03 17.82 -4.16
CA GLY A 47 -13.12 17.46 -5.08
C GLY A 47 -13.82 18.66 -5.73
N ASP A 48 -13.28 19.88 -5.61
CA ASP A 48 -13.82 21.09 -6.23
C ASP A 48 -13.51 21.13 -7.75
N PRO A 49 -14.52 20.97 -8.64
CA PRO A 49 -14.31 20.96 -10.08
C PRO A 49 -13.76 22.27 -10.64
N THR A 50 -13.81 23.36 -9.87
CA THR A 50 -13.39 24.69 -10.32
C THR A 50 -11.88 24.93 -10.17
N LYS A 51 -11.16 24.03 -9.49
CA LYS A 51 -9.72 24.16 -9.21
C LYS A 51 -8.93 22.96 -9.73
N PRO A 52 -8.81 22.79 -11.06
CA PRO A 52 -7.97 21.74 -11.62
C PRO A 52 -6.50 22.05 -11.41
N VAL A 53 -5.76 21.12 -10.81
CA VAL A 53 -4.30 21.18 -10.66
C VAL A 53 -3.68 20.01 -11.42
N SER A 54 -2.64 20.28 -12.22
CA SER A 54 -1.86 19.20 -12.84
C SER A 54 -0.95 18.56 -11.79
N LYS A 55 -1.04 17.25 -11.61
CA LYS A 55 -0.13 16.46 -10.77
C LYS A 55 0.56 15.38 -11.60
N LYS A 56 1.82 15.11 -11.28
CA LYS A 56 2.58 14.02 -11.92
C LYS A 56 2.04 12.67 -11.43
N ARG A 57 1.87 11.70 -12.34
CA ARG A 57 1.56 10.32 -11.97
C ARG A 57 2.76 9.68 -11.28
N VAL A 58 2.51 9.01 -10.17
CA VAL A 58 3.51 8.32 -9.36
C VAL A 58 2.98 6.92 -9.07
N TRP A 59 3.77 5.92 -9.42
CA TRP A 59 3.57 4.53 -9.03
C TRP A 59 4.34 4.31 -7.72
N SER A 60 3.62 3.98 -6.66
CA SER A 60 4.19 3.84 -5.32
C SER A 60 3.69 2.56 -4.67
N ASN A 61 4.53 2.00 -3.79
CA ASN A 61 4.13 0.91 -2.91
C ASN A 61 3.48 1.48 -1.65
N ASN A 62 2.57 0.72 -1.03
CA ASN A 62 2.04 1.08 0.29
C ASN A 62 3.15 0.98 1.35
N ASP A 63 3.14 1.90 2.31
CA ASP A 63 4.07 1.90 3.45
C ASP A 63 3.97 0.61 4.27
N PHE A 64 2.76 0.03 4.36
CA PHE A 64 2.50 -1.28 4.95
C PHE A 64 2.24 -2.30 3.84
N ASN A 65 3.29 -3.00 3.43
CA ASN A 65 3.23 -4.02 2.37
C ASN A 65 3.73 -5.40 2.86
N PHE A 66 3.67 -6.39 1.97
CA PHE A 66 4.07 -7.78 2.21
C PHE A 66 5.12 -8.24 1.20
N ASP A 67 6.02 -7.37 0.74
CA ASP A 67 6.98 -7.72 -0.30
C ASP A 67 8.13 -8.59 0.21
N ASN A 68 8.46 -8.46 1.49
CA ASN A 68 9.39 -9.31 2.21
C ASN A 68 8.92 -9.55 3.66
N VAL A 69 9.58 -10.47 4.36
CA VAL A 69 9.18 -10.90 5.71
C VAL A 69 9.30 -9.76 6.74
N GLY A 70 10.27 -8.87 6.59
CA GLY A 70 10.44 -7.73 7.49
C GLY A 70 9.27 -6.76 7.40
N ASP A 71 8.94 -6.34 6.18
CA ASP A 71 7.82 -5.42 5.93
C ASP A 71 6.48 -6.03 6.37
N ALA A 72 6.27 -7.32 6.09
CA ALA A 72 5.09 -8.06 6.55
C ALA A 72 4.97 -8.09 8.09
N MET A 73 6.08 -8.23 8.81
CA MET A 73 6.08 -8.20 10.28
C MET A 73 5.71 -6.81 10.82
N VAL A 74 6.15 -5.72 10.18
CA VAL A 74 5.76 -4.35 10.55
C VAL A 74 4.27 -4.13 10.30
N SER A 75 3.78 -4.53 9.13
CA SER A 75 2.35 -4.45 8.77
C SER A 75 1.48 -5.22 9.77
N LEU A 76 1.87 -6.45 10.14
CA LEU A 76 1.14 -7.25 11.13
C LEU A 76 1.23 -6.70 12.55
N PHE A 77 2.33 -6.02 12.90
CA PHE A 77 2.44 -5.33 14.18
C PHE A 77 1.41 -4.20 14.29
N VAL A 78 1.30 -3.35 13.26
CA VAL A 78 0.32 -2.26 13.20
C VAL A 78 -1.11 -2.80 13.32
N VAL A 79 -1.46 -3.81 12.53
CA VAL A 79 -2.77 -4.49 12.62
C VAL A 79 -3.03 -5.05 14.02
N SER A 80 -2.01 -5.62 14.68
CA SER A 80 -2.16 -6.16 16.04
C SER A 80 -2.43 -5.11 17.12
N THR A 81 -2.06 -3.84 16.86
CA THR A 81 -2.36 -2.70 17.74
C THR A 81 -3.71 -2.05 17.44
N PHE A 82 -4.41 -2.47 16.37
CA PHE A 82 -5.62 -1.86 15.84
C PHE A 82 -5.48 -0.38 15.44
N GLU A 83 -4.24 0.11 15.27
CA GLU A 83 -3.97 1.43 14.69
C GLU A 83 -3.86 1.26 13.17
N GLY A 84 -4.53 2.12 12.37
CA GLY A 84 -4.48 2.06 10.91
C GLY A 84 -5.28 0.93 10.24
N TRP A 85 -5.90 0.01 10.99
CA TRP A 85 -6.88 -0.94 10.45
C TRP A 85 -8.30 -0.34 10.60
N PRO A 86 -9.10 -0.14 9.52
CA PRO A 86 -9.08 -0.85 8.23
C PRO A 86 -8.62 0.00 7.02
N GLU A 87 -7.65 0.90 7.16
CA GLU A 87 -7.21 1.76 6.05
C GLU A 87 -6.62 0.99 4.85
#